data_AF-A0A5M3XZA5-F1
#
_entry.id   AF-A0A5M3XZA5-F1
#
_cell.length_a   1.000
_cell.length_b   1.000
_cell.length_c   1.000
_cell.angle_alpha   90.00
_cell.angle_beta   90.00
_cell.angle_gamma   90.00
#
_symmetry.space_group_name_H-M   'P 1'
#
loop_
_entity.id
_entity.type
_entity.pdbx_description
1 polymer ?
#
loop_
_entity_poly.entity_id
_entity_poly.type
_entity_poly.pdbx_seq_one_letter_code
_entity_poly.pdbx_strand_id
1 'polypeptide(L)'
;MTARPVSELVDFVEAWVAENPGGVSPEEVVRQREYKWFGVMMRARFVRVPADGTWGPKTPAHFVAAPGDEETDVVAALNFVIRCHLRAFGPAAAEDVASWIAWNITPVRVALERMDGLVRFADETGRVLYDLPEAPRPDPDVPAPVRLLPWFDSTLLAYAPKRRTRILPEQFRDIVYVKANGQLKPTFLVDGMVAGMWSIEVSKGAATLTLKPLQQLSALVRKELVTEAESMLAFCQPGARSHHVELA
;
A
#
# COMPACT_ATOMS: atom_id res chain seq x y z
N MET A 1 16.17 8.01 18.10
CA MET A 1 15.58 9.32 17.75
C MET A 1 14.39 9.56 18.66
N THR A 2 14.27 10.74 19.25
CA THR A 2 13.16 11.05 20.19
C THR A 2 11.90 11.42 19.42
N ALA A 3 10.80 10.71 19.65
CA ALA A 3 9.50 11.01 19.06
C ALA A 3 8.91 12.27 19.71
N ARG A 4 8.45 13.23 18.90
CA ARG A 4 7.88 14.50 19.36
C ARG A 4 6.41 14.62 18.94
N PRO A 5 5.52 15.12 19.82
CA PRO A 5 4.11 15.30 19.47
C PRO A 5 3.92 16.41 18.43
N VAL A 6 2.80 16.37 17.71
CA VAL A 6 2.39 17.42 16.77
C VAL A 6 2.44 18.82 17.39
N SER A 7 2.03 18.98 18.65
CA SER A 7 2.01 20.29 19.32
C SER A 7 3.39 20.92 19.41
N GLU A 8 4.43 20.13 19.69
CA GLU A 8 5.80 20.64 19.79
C GLU A 8 6.33 21.10 18.42
N LEU A 9 5.95 20.40 17.34
CA LEU A 9 6.27 20.85 15.97
C LEU A 9 5.54 22.13 15.59
N VAL A 10 4.27 22.27 16.01
CA VAL A 10 3.50 23.50 15.79
C VAL A 10 4.16 24.68 16.51
N ASP A 11 4.52 24.51 17.78
CA ASP A 11 5.19 25.56 18.57
C ASP A 11 6.54 25.95 17.94
N PHE A 12 7.30 24.97 17.44
CA PHE A 12 8.53 25.23 16.70
C PHE A 12 8.30 26.05 15.43
N VAL A 13 7.31 25.69 14.61
CA VAL A 13 7.01 26.42 13.37
C VAL A 13 6.52 27.84 13.68
N GLU A 14 5.70 28.03 14.70
CA GLU A 14 5.25 29.36 15.14
C GLU A 14 6.42 30.24 15.61
N ALA A 15 7.34 29.68 16.41
CA ALA A 15 8.55 30.39 16.82
C ALA A 15 9.41 30.79 15.61
N TRP A 16 9.62 29.86 14.68
CA TRP A 16 10.39 30.13 13.46
C TRP A 16 9.76 31.24 12.61
N VAL A 17 8.43 31.24 12.43
CA VAL A 17 7.73 32.28 11.68
C VAL A 17 7.85 33.65 12.35
N ALA A 18 7.79 33.70 13.69
CA ALA A 18 7.98 34.94 14.44
C ALA A 18 9.41 35.50 14.31
N GLU A 19 10.41 34.63 14.28
CA GLU A 19 11.83 34.98 14.13
C GLU A 19 12.22 35.33 12.67
N ASN A 20 11.43 34.92 11.68
CA ASN A 20 11.73 35.08 10.25
C ASN A 20 10.67 35.94 9.54
N PRO A 21 10.56 37.25 9.86
CA PRO A 21 9.58 38.12 9.23
C PRO A 21 9.80 38.19 7.71
N GLY A 22 8.79 37.80 6.94
CA GLY A 22 8.83 37.74 5.46
C GLY A 22 9.17 36.35 4.88
N GLY A 23 9.52 35.37 5.71
CA GLY A 23 9.75 33.98 5.25
C GLY A 23 8.49 33.27 4.77
N VAL A 24 7.32 33.68 5.28
CA VAL A 24 5.99 33.23 4.85
C VAL A 24 5.08 34.45 4.76
N SER A 25 4.23 34.54 3.73
CA SER A 25 3.30 35.67 3.61
C SER A 25 2.26 35.65 4.75
N PRO A 26 1.78 36.82 5.23
CA PRO A 26 0.78 36.86 6.30
C PRO A 26 -0.50 36.08 5.98
N GLU A 27 -0.96 36.12 4.73
CA GLU A 27 -2.13 35.36 4.26
C GLU A 27 -1.90 33.85 4.40
N GLU A 28 -0.71 33.37 4.05
CA GLU A 28 -0.35 31.96 4.16
C GLU A 28 -0.18 31.53 5.62
N VAL A 29 0.33 32.39 6.51
CA VAL A 29 0.40 32.11 7.95
C VAL A 29 -1.00 31.87 8.53
N VAL A 30 -1.97 32.75 8.20
CA VAL A 30 -3.36 32.59 8.64
C VAL A 30 -3.93 31.25 8.16
N ARG A 31 -3.73 30.95 6.87
CA ARG A 31 -4.21 29.69 6.27
C ARG A 31 -3.56 28.46 6.91
N GLN A 32 -2.24 28.46 7.09
CA GLN A 32 -1.53 27.33 7.69
C GLN A 32 -1.96 27.07 9.14
N ARG A 33 -2.28 28.12 9.90
CA ARG A 33 -2.82 28.00 11.27
C ARG A 33 -4.17 27.31 11.34
N GLU A 34 -5.06 27.50 10.36
CA GLU A 34 -6.34 26.76 10.27
C GLU A 34 -6.13 25.24 10.22
N TYR A 35 -5.04 24.82 9.57
CA TYR A 35 -4.63 23.42 9.44
C TYR A 35 -3.53 23.02 10.42
N LYS A 36 -3.24 23.84 11.43
CA LYS A 36 -2.18 23.59 12.44
C LYS A 36 -0.85 23.20 11.79
N TRP A 37 -0.45 23.89 10.73
CA TRP A 37 0.79 23.67 9.98
C TRP A 37 0.93 22.26 9.38
N PHE A 38 -0.19 21.56 9.14
CA PHE A 38 -0.17 20.20 8.59
C PHE A 38 0.55 20.09 7.25
N GLY A 39 0.45 21.11 6.38
CA GLY A 39 1.18 21.14 5.11
C GLY A 39 2.69 21.15 5.28
N VAL A 40 3.20 21.92 6.27
CA VAL A 40 4.63 21.96 6.61
C VAL A 40 5.08 20.59 7.12
N MET A 41 4.32 19.99 8.04
CA MET A 41 4.65 18.66 8.59
C MET A 41 4.67 17.56 7.51
N MET A 42 3.78 17.63 6.51
CA MET A 42 3.70 16.63 5.44
C MET A 42 4.78 16.79 4.36
N ARG A 43 5.34 18.00 4.21
CA ARG A 43 6.36 18.30 3.18
C ARG A 43 7.78 18.34 3.75
N ALA A 44 7.92 18.58 5.04
CA ALA A 44 9.19 18.47 5.73
C ALA A 44 9.58 16.99 5.89
N ARG A 45 10.89 16.73 6.04
CA ARG A 45 11.45 15.39 6.24
C ARG A 45 11.10 14.84 7.64
N PHE A 46 9.83 14.52 7.87
CA PHE A 46 9.34 13.88 9.09
C PHE A 46 8.64 12.55 8.79
N VAL A 47 8.78 11.60 9.72
CA VAL A 47 8.09 10.30 9.68
C VAL A 47 7.19 10.20 10.91
N ARG A 48 5.92 9.82 10.71
CA ARG A 48 4.99 9.56 11.80
C ARG A 48 5.35 8.26 12.52
N VAL A 49 5.39 8.30 13.84
CA VAL A 49 5.67 7.14 14.69
C VAL A 49 4.76 7.15 15.92
N PRO A 50 4.41 5.98 16.49
CA PRO A 50 3.79 5.93 17.81
C PRO A 50 4.71 6.49 18.89
N ALA A 51 4.13 7.09 19.95
CA ALA A 51 4.89 7.70 21.03
C ALA A 51 5.73 6.68 21.81
N ASP A 52 5.15 5.51 22.04
CA ASP A 52 5.68 4.39 22.80
C ASP A 52 6.21 3.26 21.89
N GLY A 53 6.24 3.49 20.57
CA GLY A 53 6.58 2.47 19.56
C GLY A 53 5.46 1.47 19.24
N THR A 54 4.31 1.52 19.93
CA THR A 54 3.20 0.58 19.73
C THR A 54 2.22 1.08 18.67
N TRP A 55 2.05 0.33 17.59
CA TRP A 55 1.04 0.67 16.58
C TRP A 55 -0.37 0.31 17.05
N GLY A 56 -1.28 1.26 16.93
CA GLY A 56 -2.69 1.10 17.26
C GLY A 56 -3.61 1.39 16.07
N PRO A 57 -4.94 1.38 16.28
CA PRO A 57 -5.93 1.59 15.22
C PRO A 57 -6.01 3.03 14.71
N LYS A 58 -5.31 3.97 15.36
CA LYS A 58 -5.30 5.39 15.01
C LYS A 58 -3.95 5.78 14.43
N THR A 59 -3.96 6.69 13.46
CA THR A 59 -2.75 7.30 12.92
C THR A 59 -1.92 7.91 14.05
N PRO A 60 -0.63 7.58 14.16
CA PRO A 60 0.21 8.15 15.20
C PRO A 60 0.29 9.68 15.15
N ALA A 61 0.31 10.31 16.32
CA ALA A 61 0.36 11.76 16.48
C ALA A 61 1.75 12.29 16.86
N HIS A 62 2.79 11.46 16.73
CA HIS A 62 4.17 11.84 16.98
C HIS A 62 5.00 11.69 15.71
N PHE A 63 6.12 12.41 15.68
CA PHE A 63 7.04 12.44 14.55
C PHE A 63 8.48 12.27 15.01
N VAL A 64 9.29 11.73 14.12
CA VAL A 64 10.75 11.81 14.14
C VAL A 64 11.23 12.44 12.84
N ALA A 65 12.43 13.00 12.82
CA ALA A 65 13.06 13.37 11.55
C ALA A 65 13.16 12.11 10.65
N ALA A 66 12.90 12.28 9.36
CA ALA A 66 13.10 11.21 8.40
C ALA A 66 14.60 10.89 8.31
N PRO A 67 14.98 9.62 8.12
CA PRO A 67 16.37 9.25 7.98
C PRO A 67 17.02 9.90 6.74
N GLY A 68 18.33 10.15 6.85
CA GLY A 68 19.20 10.66 5.79
C GLY A 68 19.37 12.18 5.83
N ASP A 69 20.63 12.64 5.82
CA ASP A 69 20.97 14.07 5.86
C ASP A 69 21.37 14.62 4.47
N GLU A 70 21.58 13.73 3.50
CA GLU A 70 22.06 14.10 2.16
C GLU A 70 20.93 14.24 1.14
N GLU A 71 21.12 15.17 0.21
CA GLU A 71 20.30 15.30 -1.00
C GLU A 71 20.56 14.07 -1.88
N THR A 72 19.50 13.30 -2.15
CA THR A 72 19.62 12.11 -3.00
C THR A 72 19.54 12.53 -4.46
N ASP A 73 20.50 12.10 -5.28
CA ASP A 73 20.40 12.25 -6.74
C ASP A 73 19.07 11.66 -7.23
N VAL A 74 18.25 12.49 -7.89
CA VAL A 74 16.89 12.14 -8.31
C VAL A 74 16.91 10.95 -9.28
N VAL A 75 17.95 10.84 -10.11
CA VAL A 75 18.09 9.72 -11.05
C VAL A 75 18.38 8.42 -10.30
N ALA A 76 19.33 8.43 -9.37
CA ALA A 76 19.61 7.29 -8.48
C ALA A 76 18.37 6.88 -7.66
N ALA A 77 17.64 7.85 -7.10
CA ALA A 77 16.41 7.59 -6.34
C ALA A 77 15.33 6.93 -7.21
N LEU A 78 15.09 7.45 -8.41
CA LEU A 78 14.11 6.87 -9.33
C LEU A 78 14.51 5.45 -9.74
N ASN A 79 15.78 5.21 -10.06
CA ASN A 79 16.27 3.87 -10.39
C ASN A 79 16.07 2.88 -9.23
N PHE A 80 16.35 3.32 -8.00
CA PHE A 80 16.11 2.51 -6.80
C PHE A 80 14.63 2.15 -6.63
N VAL A 81 13.74 3.13 -6.74
CA VAL A 81 12.29 2.92 -6.59
C VAL A 81 11.73 2.01 -7.69
N ILE A 82 12.19 2.17 -8.94
CA ILE A 82 11.83 1.27 -10.05
C ILE A 82 12.24 -0.17 -9.72
N ARG A 83 13.48 -0.41 -9.27
CA ARG A 83 13.93 -1.76 -8.91
C ARG A 83 13.14 -2.35 -7.73
N CYS A 84 12.75 -1.52 -6.75
CA CYS A 84 11.86 -1.95 -5.67
C CYS A 84 10.49 -2.40 -6.19
N HIS A 85 9.91 -1.69 -7.16
CA HIS A 85 8.66 -2.09 -7.81
C HIS A 85 8.82 -3.41 -8.54
N LEU A 86 9.82 -3.53 -9.42
CA LEU A 86 10.06 -4.76 -10.20
C LEU A 86 10.31 -5.98 -9.32
N ARG A 87 11.06 -5.82 -8.22
CA ARG A 87 11.31 -6.91 -7.27
C ARG A 87 10.03 -7.45 -6.61
N ALA A 88 9.03 -6.59 -6.41
CA ALA A 88 7.79 -6.97 -5.72
C ALA A 88 6.65 -7.32 -6.68
N PHE A 89 6.60 -6.69 -7.86
CA PHE A 89 5.46 -6.69 -8.77
C PHE A 89 5.89 -6.81 -10.25
N GLY A 90 7.12 -7.21 -10.52
CA GLY A 90 7.56 -7.51 -11.88
C GLY A 90 6.86 -8.75 -12.45
N PRO A 91 6.82 -8.90 -13.79
CA PRO A 91 7.16 -7.89 -14.79
C PRO A 91 6.14 -6.73 -14.86
N ALA A 92 6.61 -5.51 -15.16
CA ALA A 92 5.78 -4.31 -15.22
C ALA A 92 6.18 -3.33 -16.33
N ALA A 93 5.21 -2.54 -16.83
CA ALA A 93 5.48 -1.47 -17.80
C ALA A 93 5.78 -0.13 -17.13
N ALA A 94 6.28 0.83 -17.90
CA ALA A 94 6.53 2.20 -17.41
C ALA A 94 5.25 2.86 -16.84
N GLU A 95 4.10 2.60 -17.46
CA GLU A 95 2.79 3.10 -17.00
C GLU A 95 2.44 2.57 -15.61
N ASP A 96 2.80 1.31 -15.32
CA ASP A 96 2.49 0.65 -14.06
C ASP A 96 3.32 1.27 -12.92
N VAL A 97 4.63 1.40 -13.13
CA VAL A 97 5.52 2.02 -12.14
C VAL A 97 5.17 3.49 -11.91
N ALA A 98 4.94 4.26 -12.98
CA ALA A 98 4.57 5.66 -12.90
C ALA A 98 3.24 5.86 -12.14
N SER A 99 2.25 4.99 -12.40
CA SER A 99 0.98 5.02 -11.67
C SER A 99 1.15 4.66 -10.20
N TRP A 100 2.05 3.74 -9.86
CA TRP A 100 2.28 3.31 -8.48
C TRP A 100 2.94 4.41 -7.64
N ILE A 101 3.95 5.10 -8.18
CA ILE A 101 4.63 6.21 -7.50
C ILE A 101 3.92 7.56 -7.66
N ALA A 102 2.76 7.57 -8.34
CA ALA A 102 1.99 8.77 -8.66
C ALA A 102 2.84 9.88 -9.34
N TRP A 103 3.64 9.52 -10.34
CA TRP A 103 4.56 10.45 -11.02
C TRP A 103 4.48 10.39 -12.54
N ASN A 104 5.27 11.24 -13.20
CA ASN A 104 5.32 11.39 -14.64
C ASN A 104 5.90 10.14 -15.29
N ILE A 105 5.24 9.67 -16.35
CA ILE A 105 5.67 8.47 -17.06
C ILE A 105 6.96 8.66 -17.86
N THR A 106 7.20 9.85 -18.41
CA THR A 106 8.35 10.08 -19.30
C THR A 106 9.70 9.84 -18.58
N PRO A 107 9.97 10.39 -17.38
CA PRO A 107 11.17 10.06 -16.62
C PRO A 107 11.30 8.55 -16.31
N VAL A 108 10.20 7.90 -15.92
CA VAL A 108 10.18 6.46 -15.61
C VAL A 108 10.55 5.62 -16.83
N ARG A 109 10.00 5.97 -18.00
CA ARG A 109 10.28 5.28 -19.26
C ARG A 109 11.75 5.43 -19.65
N VAL A 110 12.28 6.65 -19.61
CA VAL A 110 13.71 6.91 -19.90
C VAL A 110 14.61 6.15 -18.93
N ALA A 111 14.26 6.09 -17.65
CA ALA A 111 15.01 5.33 -16.65
C ALA A 111 15.02 3.83 -16.96
N LEU A 112 13.85 3.22 -17.25
CA LEU A 112 13.74 1.81 -17.62
C LEU A 112 14.50 1.45 -18.90
N GLU A 113 14.47 2.33 -19.91
CA GLU A 113 15.18 2.11 -21.18
C GLU A 113 16.70 2.11 -21.03
N ARG A 114 17.22 2.94 -20.11
CA ARG A 114 18.66 3.11 -19.83
C ARG A 114 19.19 2.18 -18.74
N MET A 115 18.31 1.54 -17.97
CA MET A 115 18.70 0.73 -16.83
C MET A 115 19.30 -0.60 -17.28
N ASP A 116 20.58 -0.79 -16.99
CA ASP A 116 21.28 -2.04 -17.26
C ASP A 116 20.76 -3.18 -16.37
N GLY A 117 20.81 -4.40 -16.92
CA GLY A 117 20.48 -5.62 -16.21
C GLY A 117 18.99 -5.85 -16.01
N LEU A 118 18.11 -5.23 -16.80
CA LEU A 118 16.69 -5.60 -16.88
C LEU A 118 16.45 -6.53 -18.07
N VAL A 119 15.57 -7.51 -17.89
CA VAL A 119 15.03 -8.31 -18.99
C VAL A 119 13.74 -7.69 -19.51
N ARG A 120 13.44 -7.90 -20.79
CA ARG A 120 12.25 -7.36 -21.46
C ARG A 120 11.32 -8.48 -21.90
N PHE A 121 10.03 -8.27 -21.70
CA PHE A 121 8.96 -9.12 -22.19
C PHE A 121 7.96 -8.29 -22.99
N ALA A 122 7.04 -8.95 -23.67
CA ALA A 122 5.88 -8.33 -24.27
C ALA A 122 4.62 -8.94 -23.63
N ASP A 123 3.67 -8.09 -23.25
CA ASP A 123 2.33 -8.57 -22.88
C ASP A 123 1.51 -8.96 -24.11
N GLU A 124 0.28 -9.44 -23.91
CA GLU A 124 -0.62 -9.92 -24.96
C GLU A 124 -1.00 -8.81 -25.95
N THR A 125 -0.80 -7.54 -25.56
CA THR A 125 -1.03 -6.35 -26.40
C THR A 125 0.25 -5.83 -27.06
N GLY A 126 1.38 -6.50 -26.88
CA GLY A 126 2.69 -6.12 -27.39
C GLY A 126 3.38 -5.01 -26.58
N ARG A 127 2.86 -4.64 -25.40
CA ARG A 127 3.48 -3.62 -24.55
C ARG A 127 4.72 -4.19 -23.89
N VAL A 128 5.81 -3.42 -23.91
CA VAL A 128 7.08 -3.79 -23.28
C VAL A 128 6.92 -3.81 -21.76
N LEU A 129 7.21 -4.96 -21.16
CA LEU A 129 7.35 -5.13 -19.72
C LEU A 129 8.83 -5.30 -19.38
N TYR A 130 9.22 -4.78 -18.23
CA TYR A 130 10.56 -4.91 -17.67
C TYR A 130 10.51 -5.77 -16.40
N ASP A 131 11.57 -6.52 -16.13
CA ASP A 131 11.72 -7.29 -14.90
C ASP A 131 13.19 -7.50 -14.52
N LEU A 132 13.43 -7.96 -13.29
CA LEU A 132 14.74 -8.41 -12.85
C LEU A 132 15.07 -9.80 -13.44
N PRO A 133 16.31 -10.06 -13.90
CA PRO A 133 16.71 -11.34 -14.47
C PRO A 133 16.44 -12.52 -13.54
N GLU A 134 16.66 -12.32 -12.23
CA GLU A 134 16.49 -13.30 -11.17
C GLU A 134 15.08 -13.35 -10.57
N ALA A 135 14.14 -12.52 -11.04
CA ALA A 135 12.78 -12.52 -10.52
C ALA A 135 12.10 -13.89 -10.71
N PRO A 136 11.36 -14.39 -9.70
CA PRO A 136 10.63 -15.64 -9.82
C PRO A 136 9.58 -15.57 -10.93
N ARG A 137 9.62 -16.53 -11.85
CA ARG A 137 8.62 -16.72 -12.92
C ARG A 137 8.18 -18.19 -12.90
N PRO A 138 7.28 -18.57 -11.98
CA PRO A 138 6.77 -19.93 -11.91
C PRO A 138 6.03 -20.31 -13.20
N ASP A 139 6.02 -21.61 -13.50
CA ASP A 139 5.25 -22.16 -14.62
C ASP A 139 3.75 -21.83 -14.44
N PRO A 140 3.00 -21.52 -15.52
CA PRO A 140 1.59 -21.18 -15.44
C PRO A 140 0.72 -22.26 -14.78
N ASP A 141 1.15 -23.53 -14.78
CA ASP A 141 0.42 -24.63 -14.13
C ASP A 141 0.72 -24.75 -12.63
N VAL A 142 1.61 -23.90 -12.08
CA VAL A 142 1.88 -23.86 -10.63
C VAL A 142 0.64 -23.35 -9.90
N PRO A 143 0.03 -24.13 -9.01
CA PRO A 143 -1.17 -23.70 -8.29
C PRO A 143 -0.89 -22.47 -7.42
N ALA A 144 -1.70 -21.43 -7.59
CA ALA A 144 -1.66 -20.26 -6.71
C ALA A 144 -2.52 -20.52 -5.45
N PRO A 145 -1.91 -20.57 -4.24
CA PRO A 145 -2.66 -20.89 -3.03
C PRO A 145 -3.67 -19.79 -2.68
N VAL A 146 -4.70 -20.16 -1.93
CA VAL A 146 -5.64 -19.18 -1.36
C VAL A 146 -4.90 -18.22 -0.42
N ARG A 147 -5.23 -16.93 -0.48
CA ARG A 147 -4.61 -15.88 0.36
C ARG A 147 -5.63 -14.84 0.77
N LEU A 148 -5.57 -14.39 2.02
CA LEU A 148 -6.36 -13.25 2.51
C LEU A 148 -5.52 -11.98 2.39
N LEU A 149 -5.98 -11.04 1.56
CA LEU A 149 -5.38 -9.74 1.35
C LEU A 149 -6.03 -8.69 2.25
N PRO A 150 -5.26 -7.89 3.02
CA PRO A 150 -5.81 -6.83 3.86
C PRO A 150 -6.37 -5.66 3.05
N TRP A 151 -6.92 -4.68 3.78
CA TRP A 151 -7.22 -3.37 3.22
C TRP A 151 -6.00 -2.79 2.50
N PHE A 152 -6.22 -2.25 1.31
CA PHE A 152 -5.18 -1.57 0.51
C PHE A 152 -3.95 -2.44 0.19
N ASP A 153 -4.13 -3.76 0.06
CA ASP A 153 -3.02 -4.62 -0.33
C ASP A 153 -2.38 -4.16 -1.66
N SER A 154 -1.05 -4.10 -1.67
CA SER A 154 -0.29 -3.53 -2.79
C SER A 154 -0.42 -4.35 -4.07
N THR A 155 -0.68 -5.66 -3.99
CA THR A 155 -0.90 -6.51 -5.17
C THR A 155 -2.05 -6.00 -6.05
N LEU A 156 -3.07 -5.39 -5.44
CA LEU A 156 -4.23 -4.80 -6.12
C LEU A 156 -4.04 -3.33 -6.52
N LEU A 157 -2.90 -2.72 -6.17
CA LEU A 157 -2.63 -1.29 -6.38
C LEU A 157 -1.38 -1.00 -7.22
N ALA A 158 -0.45 -1.96 -7.29
CA ALA A 158 0.88 -1.80 -7.88
C ALA A 158 0.92 -1.57 -9.39
N TYR A 159 -0.20 -1.77 -10.09
CA TYR A 159 -0.30 -1.58 -11.54
C TYR A 159 -1.22 -0.42 -11.89
N ALA A 160 -1.07 0.08 -13.12
CA ALA A 160 -1.97 1.08 -13.65
C ALA A 160 -3.43 0.60 -13.56
N PRO A 161 -4.41 1.48 -13.30
CA PRO A 161 -5.78 1.07 -12.99
C PRO A 161 -6.40 0.07 -13.98
N LYS A 162 -6.10 0.21 -15.28
CA LYS A 162 -6.59 -0.68 -16.35
C LYS A 162 -5.96 -2.08 -16.36
N ARG A 163 -4.85 -2.27 -15.65
CA ARG A 163 -4.06 -3.52 -15.62
C ARG A 163 -4.23 -4.30 -14.33
N ARG A 164 -5.00 -3.77 -13.37
CA ARG A 164 -5.35 -4.46 -12.12
C ARG A 164 -6.27 -5.67 -12.34
N THR A 165 -6.86 -5.79 -13.53
CA THR A 165 -7.65 -6.96 -13.95
C THR A 165 -6.88 -8.28 -13.96
N ARG A 166 -5.55 -8.22 -13.92
CA ARG A 166 -4.68 -9.39 -13.77
C ARG A 166 -4.80 -10.13 -12.43
N ILE A 167 -5.41 -9.50 -11.42
CA ILE A 167 -5.70 -10.11 -10.10
C ILE A 167 -7.16 -9.83 -9.69
N LEU A 168 -7.72 -8.66 -10.05
CA LEU A 168 -9.09 -8.27 -9.70
C LEU A 168 -10.02 -8.37 -10.93
N PRO A 169 -10.85 -9.41 -11.07
CA PRO A 169 -11.80 -9.51 -12.17
C PRO A 169 -12.68 -8.26 -12.31
N GLU A 170 -12.88 -7.77 -13.54
CA GLU A 170 -13.56 -6.48 -13.79
C GLU A 170 -14.97 -6.45 -13.17
N GLN A 171 -15.69 -7.58 -13.20
CA GLN A 171 -17.03 -7.71 -12.61
C GLN A 171 -17.09 -7.47 -11.09
N PHE A 172 -15.95 -7.60 -10.38
CA PHE A 172 -15.86 -7.37 -8.93
C PHE A 172 -15.24 -6.01 -8.60
N ARG A 173 -14.79 -5.25 -9.60
CA ARG A 173 -14.03 -4.02 -9.41
C ARG A 173 -14.76 -3.01 -8.53
N ASP A 174 -16.02 -2.70 -8.82
CA ASP A 174 -16.78 -1.68 -8.09
C ASP A 174 -17.29 -2.18 -6.72
N ILE A 175 -17.22 -3.50 -6.47
CA ILE A 175 -17.49 -4.10 -5.16
C ILE A 175 -16.27 -3.94 -4.24
N VAL A 176 -15.07 -4.19 -4.80
CA VAL A 176 -13.80 -4.19 -4.06
C VAL A 176 -13.20 -2.79 -3.94
N TYR A 177 -13.32 -1.97 -4.98
CA TYR A 177 -12.84 -0.59 -5.01
C TYR A 177 -14.02 0.39 -4.92
N VAL A 178 -14.25 0.89 -3.71
CA VAL A 178 -15.32 1.86 -3.45
C VAL A 178 -14.84 3.26 -3.81
N LYS A 179 -15.11 3.66 -5.05
CA LYS A 179 -14.68 4.96 -5.62
C LYS A 179 -15.07 6.17 -4.77
N ALA A 180 -16.26 6.14 -4.16
CA ALA A 180 -16.81 7.26 -3.39
C ALA A 180 -15.92 7.71 -2.22
N ASN A 181 -15.12 6.80 -1.65
CA ASN A 181 -14.22 7.10 -0.53
C ASN A 181 -12.78 6.57 -0.76
N GLY A 182 -12.47 6.16 -2.00
CA GLY A 182 -11.16 5.63 -2.38
C GLY A 182 -10.75 4.34 -1.67
N GLN A 183 -11.69 3.62 -1.06
CA GLN A 183 -11.36 2.42 -0.28
C GLN A 183 -11.16 1.19 -1.14
N LEU A 184 -10.12 0.42 -0.81
CA LEU A 184 -9.89 -0.92 -1.32
C LEU A 184 -10.16 -1.95 -0.22
N LYS A 185 -11.21 -2.75 -0.38
CA LYS A 185 -11.68 -3.71 0.63
C LYS A 185 -10.68 -4.87 0.82
N PRO A 186 -10.67 -5.54 1.98
CA PRO A 186 -9.99 -6.81 2.15
C PRO A 186 -10.63 -7.85 1.26
N THR A 187 -9.81 -8.64 0.59
CA THR A 187 -10.24 -9.65 -0.36
C THR A 187 -9.53 -10.96 -0.11
N PHE A 188 -10.08 -12.05 -0.64
CA PHE A 188 -9.32 -13.30 -0.71
C PHE A 188 -9.14 -13.74 -2.15
N LEU A 189 -7.99 -14.37 -2.40
CA LEU A 189 -7.62 -14.93 -3.68
C LEU A 189 -7.98 -16.41 -3.73
N VAL A 190 -8.43 -16.85 -4.89
CA VAL A 190 -8.51 -18.26 -5.29
C VAL A 190 -7.83 -18.35 -6.64
N ASP A 191 -6.81 -19.20 -6.75
CA ASP A 191 -6.01 -19.35 -7.97
C ASP A 191 -5.44 -18.00 -8.46
N GLY A 192 -4.89 -17.20 -7.53
CA GLY A 192 -4.28 -15.90 -7.83
C GLY A 192 -5.27 -14.77 -8.13
N MET A 193 -6.57 -15.04 -8.20
CA MET A 193 -7.61 -14.07 -8.57
C MET A 193 -8.55 -13.75 -7.41
N VAL A 194 -8.99 -12.50 -7.29
CA VAL A 194 -9.98 -12.09 -6.28
C VAL A 194 -11.28 -12.86 -6.49
N ALA A 195 -11.67 -13.61 -5.45
CA ALA A 195 -12.86 -14.45 -5.45
C ALA A 195 -13.89 -14.07 -4.36
N GLY A 196 -13.52 -13.16 -3.46
CA GLY A 196 -14.43 -12.65 -2.44
C GLY A 196 -13.80 -11.63 -1.51
N MET A 197 -14.56 -11.25 -0.49
CA MET A 197 -14.17 -10.31 0.55
C MET A 197 -14.09 -10.99 1.91
N TRP A 198 -13.42 -10.35 2.87
CA TRP A 198 -13.43 -10.80 4.26
C TRP A 198 -13.42 -9.64 5.24
N SER A 199 -13.82 -9.92 6.47
CA SER A 199 -13.78 -8.98 7.59
C SER A 199 -13.50 -9.71 8.90
N ILE A 200 -12.98 -8.97 9.89
CA ILE A 200 -12.87 -9.44 11.27
C ILE A 200 -13.73 -8.55 12.16
N GLU A 201 -14.52 -9.18 13.02
CA GLU A 201 -15.25 -8.54 14.09
C GLU A 201 -14.83 -9.13 15.44
N VAL A 202 -14.65 -8.27 16.44
CA VAL A 202 -14.33 -8.70 17.81
C VAL A 202 -15.44 -8.24 18.72
N SER A 203 -16.12 -9.20 19.36
CA SER A 203 -17.24 -8.93 20.27
C SER A 203 -17.09 -9.75 21.54
N LYS A 204 -17.14 -9.07 22.70
CA LYS A 204 -17.03 -9.70 24.03
C LYS A 204 -15.82 -10.65 24.15
N GLY A 205 -14.72 -10.35 23.47
CA GLY A 205 -13.48 -11.15 23.49
C GLY A 205 -13.48 -12.39 22.60
N ALA A 206 -14.54 -12.63 21.82
CA ALA A 206 -14.53 -13.58 20.70
C ALA A 206 -14.22 -12.83 19.41
N ALA A 207 -13.36 -13.39 18.57
CA ALA A 207 -13.04 -12.86 17.25
C ALA A 207 -13.65 -13.74 16.16
N THR A 208 -14.37 -13.14 15.22
CA THR A 208 -15.00 -13.82 14.09
C THR A 208 -14.44 -13.27 12.79
N LEU A 209 -13.98 -14.14 11.90
CA LEU A 209 -13.62 -13.81 10.53
C LEU A 209 -14.71 -14.31 9.59
N THR A 210 -15.36 -13.38 8.90
CA THR A 210 -16.43 -13.67 7.93
C THR A 210 -15.85 -13.64 6.52
N LEU A 211 -15.95 -14.76 5.80
CA LEU A 211 -15.63 -14.90 4.38
C LEU A 211 -16.90 -14.67 3.57
N LYS A 212 -16.85 -13.74 2.60
CA LYS A 212 -17.97 -13.44 1.69
C LYS A 212 -17.57 -13.71 0.24
N PRO A 213 -17.86 -14.92 -0.29
CA PRO A 213 -17.61 -15.24 -1.69
C PRO A 213 -18.39 -14.33 -2.65
N LEU A 214 -17.76 -13.95 -3.76
CA LEU A 214 -18.39 -13.25 -4.88
C LEU A 214 -18.70 -14.17 -6.06
N GLN A 215 -18.35 -15.44 -5.94
CA GLN A 215 -18.62 -16.51 -6.90
C GLN A 215 -18.81 -17.85 -6.17
N GLN A 216 -19.28 -18.86 -6.89
CA GLN A 216 -19.38 -20.21 -6.35
C GLN A 216 -17.98 -20.81 -6.13
N LEU A 217 -17.78 -21.41 -4.95
CA LEU A 217 -16.52 -22.03 -4.55
C LEU A 217 -16.72 -23.54 -4.38
N SER A 218 -15.75 -24.33 -4.86
CA SER A 218 -15.72 -25.78 -4.64
C SER A 218 -15.55 -26.11 -3.16
N ALA A 219 -15.93 -27.33 -2.77
CA ALA A 219 -15.75 -27.79 -1.39
C ALA A 219 -14.28 -27.78 -0.95
N LEU A 220 -13.36 -28.10 -1.87
CA LEU A 220 -11.92 -28.07 -1.62
C LEU A 220 -11.44 -26.65 -1.33
N VAL A 221 -11.77 -25.68 -2.18
CA VAL A 221 -11.37 -24.27 -1.99
C VAL A 221 -11.96 -23.69 -0.70
N ARG A 222 -13.21 -24.03 -0.37
CA ARG A 222 -13.83 -23.60 0.90
C ARG A 222 -13.03 -24.11 2.10
N LYS A 223 -12.60 -25.38 2.08
CA LYS A 223 -11.78 -25.95 3.14
C LYS A 223 -10.43 -25.24 3.27
N GLU A 224 -9.74 -24.98 2.16
CA GLU A 224 -8.46 -24.27 2.16
C GLU A 224 -8.60 -22.83 2.69
N LEU A 225 -9.65 -22.12 2.28
CA LEU A 225 -9.93 -20.77 2.76
C LEU A 225 -10.21 -20.72 4.26
N VAL A 226 -10.93 -21.71 4.80
CA VAL A 226 -11.18 -21.79 6.25
C VAL A 226 -9.86 -21.94 7.00
N THR A 227 -8.96 -22.84 6.56
CA THR A 227 -7.65 -23.02 7.19
C THR A 227 -6.77 -21.76 7.14
N GLU A 228 -6.74 -21.07 6.00
CA GLU A 228 -6.02 -19.79 5.86
C GLU A 228 -6.65 -18.71 6.76
N ALA A 229 -7.99 -18.64 6.81
CA ALA A 229 -8.73 -17.68 7.64
C ALA A 229 -8.52 -17.92 9.14
N GLU A 230 -8.47 -19.17 9.60
CA GLU A 230 -8.16 -19.51 10.99
C GLU A 230 -6.76 -19.00 11.37
N SER A 231 -5.78 -19.23 10.49
CA SER A 231 -4.41 -18.76 10.70
C SER A 231 -4.31 -17.24 10.73
N MET A 232 -4.97 -16.55 9.78
CA MET A 232 -5.05 -15.09 9.72
C MET A 232 -5.74 -14.50 10.97
N LEU A 233 -6.85 -15.11 11.39
CA LEU A 233 -7.62 -14.65 12.54
C LEU A 233 -6.83 -14.79 13.85
N ALA A 234 -6.12 -15.92 14.03
CA ALA A 234 -5.23 -16.12 15.16
C ALA A 234 -4.06 -15.11 15.17
N PHE A 235 -3.48 -14.82 14.00
CA PHE A 235 -2.43 -13.82 13.84
C PHE A 235 -2.91 -12.40 14.15
N CYS A 236 -4.07 -11.98 13.64
CA CYS A 236 -4.61 -10.64 13.85
C CYS A 236 -5.17 -10.42 15.26
N GLN A 237 -5.66 -11.47 15.91
CA GLN A 237 -6.33 -11.38 17.21
C GLN A 237 -5.75 -12.39 18.22
N PRO A 238 -4.43 -12.34 18.52
CA PRO A 238 -3.78 -13.35 19.37
C PRO A 238 -4.32 -13.36 20.81
N GLY A 239 -4.91 -12.25 21.27
CA GLY A 239 -5.50 -12.12 22.61
C GLY A 239 -6.99 -12.45 22.71
N ALA A 240 -7.65 -12.87 21.63
CA ALA A 240 -9.05 -13.28 21.70
C ALA A 240 -9.21 -14.60 22.46
N ARG A 241 -10.29 -14.73 23.23
CA ARG A 241 -10.62 -15.94 24.01
C ARG A 241 -11.11 -17.09 23.13
N SER A 242 -11.67 -16.78 21.97
CA SER A 242 -12.07 -17.74 20.95
C SER A 242 -11.96 -17.11 19.57
N HIS A 243 -11.72 -17.97 18.58
CA HIS A 243 -11.65 -17.63 17.17
C HIS A 243 -12.68 -18.45 16.40
N HIS A 244 -13.45 -17.79 15.54
CA HIS A 244 -14.48 -18.40 14.71
C HIS A 244 -14.32 -17.95 13.26
N VAL A 245 -14.41 -18.88 12.32
CA VAL A 245 -14.46 -18.58 10.89
C VAL A 245 -15.84 -18.98 10.37
N GLU A 246 -16.45 -18.10 9.60
CA GLU A 246 -17.74 -18.34 8.98
C GLU A 246 -17.73 -17.96 7.50
N LEU A 247 -18.53 -18.66 6.70
CA LEU A 247 -18.80 -18.31 5.32
C LEU A 247 -20.22 -17.73 5.23
N ALA A 248 -20.32 -16.49 4.77
CA ALA A 248 -21.58 -15.77 4.56
C ALA A 248 -22.30 -16.18 3.27
#